data_AF-A0A258H9Q2-F1
#
_entry.id   AF-A0A258H9Q2-F1
#
_cell.length_a   1.000
_cell.length_b   1.000
_cell.length_c   1.000
_cell.angle_alpha   90.00
_cell.angle_beta   90.00
_cell.angle_gamma   90.00
#
_symmetry.space_group_name_H-M   'P 1'
#
loop_
_entity.id
_entity.type
_entity.pdbx_description
1 polymer ?
#
loop_
_entity_poly.entity_id
_entity_poly.type
_entity_poly.pdbx_seq_one_letter_code
_entity_poly.pdbx_strand_id
1 'polypeptide(L)'
;MRRAPLALTASTAALLLLVGCTTSSEGDLAVDPGAAASEEAEAPEAALDPTDPACLIGDWRITQEALQGFYDGVSGSTEGLAFTVEGDTGLSFTADSYVYTPAFTLLLDIASVQGQAVTTGSIGGGWVGAEGVITTTVRDNSLSTIVTIAGVTQDASSQLGAIIASDPISNAPFDCSDPDAPVLQFDIGGGARTPVELTPVG
;
A
#
# COMPACT_ATOMS: atom_id res chain seq x y z
N MET A 1 -15.43 -22.92 38.96
CA MET A 1 -16.20 -23.93 38.19
C MET A 1 -16.39 -23.35 36.80
N ARG A 2 -16.03 -23.91 35.64
CA ARG A 2 -15.62 -25.25 35.18
C ARG A 2 -14.55 -25.07 34.08
N ARG A 3 -13.68 -26.08 33.96
CA ARG A 3 -12.68 -26.28 32.90
C ARG A 3 -13.35 -26.78 31.61
N ALA A 4 -12.75 -26.51 30.44
CA ALA A 4 -12.51 -27.51 29.40
C ALA A 4 -11.52 -26.97 28.30
N PRO A 5 -10.43 -27.69 28.00
CA PRO A 5 -9.52 -27.48 26.87
C PRO A 5 -9.71 -28.55 25.76
N LEU A 6 -8.85 -28.51 24.72
CA LEU A 6 -8.59 -29.48 23.62
C LEU A 6 -9.45 -29.23 22.35
N ALA A 7 -8.96 -29.42 21.11
CA ALA A 7 -7.98 -30.41 20.66
C ALA A 7 -7.19 -29.99 19.38
N LEU A 8 -5.96 -30.49 19.30
CA LEU A 8 -5.17 -30.70 18.08
C LEU A 8 -5.92 -31.64 17.11
N THR A 9 -5.84 -31.37 15.81
CA THR A 9 -5.90 -32.41 14.76
C THR A 9 -4.87 -32.13 13.68
N ALA A 10 -3.82 -32.94 13.67
CA ALA A 10 -2.90 -33.15 12.56
C ALA A 10 -3.43 -34.33 11.72
N SER A 11 -3.40 -34.20 10.39
CA SER A 11 -3.69 -35.23 9.37
C SER A 11 -3.40 -34.59 8.00
N THR A 12 -2.81 -35.17 6.97
CA THR A 12 -2.18 -36.47 6.70
C THR A 12 -1.47 -36.33 5.34
N ALA A 13 -0.36 -37.04 5.15
CA ALA A 13 0.36 -37.16 3.89
C ALA A 13 -0.44 -37.91 2.80
N ALA A 14 -0.19 -37.59 1.53
CA ALA A 14 -0.48 -38.46 0.39
C ALA A 14 0.69 -38.43 -0.61
N LEU A 15 1.37 -39.58 -0.72
CA LEU A 15 2.24 -39.97 -1.84
C LEU A 15 1.38 -40.50 -3.01
N LEU A 16 1.93 -40.46 -4.24
CA LEU A 16 1.91 -41.46 -5.35
C LEU A 16 2.09 -40.72 -6.71
N LEU A 17 3.28 -40.69 -7.33
CA LEU A 17 3.86 -41.64 -8.31
C LEU A 17 3.05 -41.89 -9.59
N LEU A 18 3.65 -41.63 -10.78
CA LEU A 18 3.52 -42.34 -12.09
C LEU A 18 4.34 -41.56 -13.16
N VAL A 19 5.61 -41.91 -13.46
CA VAL A 19 6.11 -42.86 -14.48
C VAL A 19 5.45 -42.75 -15.85
N GLY A 20 6.24 -42.31 -16.84
CA GLY A 20 5.97 -42.46 -18.29
C GLY A 20 7.26 -42.34 -19.10
N CYS A 21 7.86 -43.49 -19.45
CA CYS A 21 8.96 -43.63 -20.41
C CYS A 21 8.42 -44.04 -21.80
N THR A 22 9.36 -44.14 -22.76
CA THR A 22 9.32 -44.67 -24.15
C THR A 22 8.80 -43.69 -25.22
N THR A 23 9.40 -43.56 -26.42
CA THR A 23 10.46 -44.31 -27.12
C THR A 23 11.09 -43.42 -28.20
N SER A 24 12.35 -43.67 -28.53
CA SER A 24 13.07 -43.08 -29.67
C SER A 24 12.51 -43.57 -31.01
N SER A 25 12.52 -42.70 -32.02
CA SER A 25 12.51 -43.10 -33.43
C SER A 25 13.63 -42.34 -34.14
N GLU A 26 14.66 -43.08 -34.54
CA GLU A 26 15.72 -42.62 -35.44
C GLU A 26 15.11 -42.35 -36.83
N GLY A 27 15.42 -41.18 -37.39
CA GLY A 27 14.95 -40.75 -38.69
C GLY A 27 15.93 -39.75 -39.29
N ASP A 28 16.84 -40.29 -40.11
CA ASP A 28 17.47 -39.71 -41.30
C ASP A 28 17.90 -38.23 -41.31
N LEU A 29 19.23 -38.03 -41.33
CA LEU A 29 19.88 -36.76 -41.59
C LEU A 29 19.70 -36.34 -43.07
N ALA A 30 18.77 -35.43 -43.33
CA ALA A 30 18.77 -34.60 -44.53
C ALA A 30 19.08 -33.14 -44.15
N VAL A 31 20.31 -32.71 -44.42
CA VAL A 31 20.73 -31.31 -44.29
C VAL A 31 20.24 -30.54 -45.52
N ASP A 32 19.26 -29.66 -45.33
CA ASP A 32 18.90 -28.59 -46.29
C ASP A 32 19.24 -27.23 -45.64
N PRO A 33 20.16 -26.43 -46.22
CA PRO A 33 20.53 -25.12 -45.72
C PRO A 33 19.53 -24.07 -46.18
N GLY A 34 18.36 -24.04 -45.55
CA GLY A 34 17.41 -22.95 -45.64
C GLY A 34 17.20 -22.37 -44.24
N ALA A 35 17.94 -21.33 -43.90
CA ALA A 35 17.72 -20.56 -42.67
C ALA A 35 16.33 -19.89 -42.72
N ALA A 36 15.29 -20.64 -42.36
CA ALA A 36 14.05 -20.07 -41.91
C ALA A 36 14.34 -19.51 -40.51
N ALA A 37 14.32 -18.18 -40.38
CA ALA A 37 14.31 -17.52 -39.10
C ALA A 37 13.17 -18.16 -38.27
N SER A 38 13.54 -18.91 -37.24
CA SER A 38 12.61 -19.28 -36.20
C SER A 38 12.25 -17.98 -35.50
N GLU A 39 11.11 -17.41 -35.86
CA GLU A 39 10.43 -16.46 -34.97
C GLU A 39 10.16 -17.24 -33.69
N GLU A 40 11.01 -16.99 -32.70
CA GLU A 40 10.81 -17.40 -31.32
C GLU A 40 9.48 -16.79 -30.89
N ALA A 41 8.44 -17.61 -30.83
CA ALA A 41 7.14 -17.16 -30.34
C ALA A 41 7.35 -16.73 -28.88
N GLU A 42 7.36 -15.42 -28.64
CA GLU A 42 7.37 -14.86 -27.29
C GLU A 42 6.25 -15.54 -26.49
N ALA A 43 6.64 -16.20 -25.40
CA ALA A 43 5.68 -16.74 -24.46
C ALA A 43 4.78 -15.56 -24.01
N PRO A 44 3.46 -15.74 -23.92
CA PRO A 44 2.58 -14.67 -23.49
C PRO A 44 3.04 -14.18 -22.12
N GLU A 45 3.34 -12.88 -22.03
CA GLU A 45 3.58 -12.22 -20.74
C GLU A 45 2.39 -12.53 -19.84
N ALA A 46 2.67 -13.09 -18.66
CA ALA A 46 1.63 -13.34 -17.68
C ALA A 46 0.96 -12.01 -17.37
N ALA A 47 -0.37 -11.95 -17.51
CA ALA A 47 -1.12 -10.76 -17.16
C ALA A 47 -0.82 -10.38 -15.70
N LEU A 48 -0.46 -9.11 -15.47
CA LEU A 48 -0.26 -8.58 -14.12
C LEU A 48 -1.56 -8.71 -13.34
N ASP A 49 -1.48 -9.25 -12.13
CA ASP A 49 -2.59 -9.28 -11.19
C ASP A 49 -2.60 -7.94 -10.43
N PRO A 50 -3.60 -7.07 -10.63
CA PRO A 50 -3.67 -5.78 -9.96
C PRO A 50 -3.87 -5.90 -8.44
N THR A 51 -4.14 -7.10 -7.94
CA THR A 51 -4.33 -7.39 -6.51
C THR A 51 -3.17 -8.15 -5.88
N ASP A 52 -2.06 -8.37 -6.61
CA ASP A 52 -0.84 -8.96 -6.06
C ASP A 52 -0.06 -7.93 -5.21
N PRO A 53 0.04 -8.11 -3.88
CA PRO A 53 0.73 -7.17 -3.00
C PRO A 53 2.24 -7.10 -3.23
N ALA A 54 2.83 -7.98 -4.03
CA ALA A 54 4.25 -7.92 -4.37
C ALA A 54 4.65 -6.58 -5.01
N CYS A 55 3.72 -5.91 -5.71
CA CYS A 55 3.97 -4.59 -6.31
C CYS A 55 4.22 -3.50 -5.27
N LEU A 56 3.69 -3.65 -4.05
CA LEU A 56 3.82 -2.64 -3.00
C LEU A 56 5.18 -2.71 -2.29
N ILE A 57 5.95 -3.78 -2.48
CA ILE A 57 7.26 -3.96 -1.85
C ILE A 57 8.24 -2.94 -2.42
N GLY A 58 8.78 -2.08 -1.56
CA GLY A 58 9.70 -1.02 -1.96
C GLY A 58 9.56 0.22 -1.10
N ASP A 59 10.33 1.24 -1.46
CA ASP A 59 10.27 2.57 -0.87
C ASP A 59 9.51 3.52 -1.80
N TRP A 60 8.50 4.16 -1.24
CA TRP A 60 7.54 4.99 -1.93
C TRP A 60 7.46 6.38 -1.31
N ARG A 61 7.09 7.33 -2.14
CA ARG A 61 6.73 8.68 -1.75
C ARG A 61 5.30 8.95 -2.18
N ILE A 62 4.49 9.38 -1.22
CA ILE A 62 3.24 10.08 -1.49
C ILE A 62 3.58 11.55 -1.65
N THR A 63 3.45 12.06 -2.86
CA THR A 63 3.79 13.44 -3.21
C THR A 63 2.82 14.43 -2.57
N GLN A 64 3.25 15.69 -2.45
CA GLN A 64 2.40 16.80 -2.02
C GLN A 64 1.12 16.89 -2.85
N GLU A 65 1.20 16.64 -4.16
CA GLU A 65 0.03 16.66 -5.05
C GLU A 65 -0.97 15.55 -4.71
N ALA A 66 -0.49 14.32 -4.50
CA ALA A 66 -1.34 13.20 -4.11
C ALA A 66 -1.96 13.43 -2.71
N LEU A 67 -1.17 13.96 -1.76
CA LEU A 67 -1.68 14.36 -0.44
C LEU A 67 -2.71 15.49 -0.53
N GLN A 68 -2.48 16.50 -1.39
CA GLN A 68 -3.43 17.57 -1.61
C GLN A 68 -4.76 17.01 -2.12
N GLY A 69 -4.75 16.10 -3.09
CA GLY A 69 -5.95 15.43 -3.58
C GLY A 69 -6.71 14.68 -2.47
N PHE A 70 -5.99 14.00 -1.56
CA PHE A 70 -6.59 13.37 -0.38
C PHE A 70 -7.29 14.40 0.52
N TYR A 71 -6.62 15.49 0.91
CA TYR A 71 -7.22 16.51 1.80
C TYR A 71 -8.30 17.35 1.12
N ASP A 72 -8.25 17.52 -0.20
CA ASP A 72 -9.35 18.10 -0.99
C ASP A 72 -10.60 17.21 -0.90
N GLY A 73 -10.43 15.88 -0.98
CA GLY A 73 -11.50 14.92 -0.74
C GLY A 73 -12.10 15.02 0.66
N VAL A 74 -11.26 15.16 1.69
CA VAL A 74 -11.69 15.34 3.08
C VAL A 74 -12.49 16.65 3.24
N SER A 75 -11.95 17.77 2.73
CA SER A 75 -12.58 19.09 2.86
C SER A 75 -13.80 19.29 1.97
N GLY A 76 -13.91 18.59 0.84
CA GLY A 76 -15.06 18.65 -0.07
C GLY A 76 -16.40 18.26 0.60
N SER A 77 -16.34 17.59 1.75
CA SER A 77 -17.51 17.24 2.57
C SER A 77 -17.98 18.36 3.52
N THR A 78 -17.18 19.41 3.71
CA THR A 78 -17.42 20.47 4.70
C THR A 78 -17.33 21.85 4.07
N GLU A 79 -18.44 22.58 4.00
CA GLU A 79 -18.47 23.92 3.43
C GLU A 79 -17.60 24.91 4.22
N GLY A 80 -16.79 25.70 3.51
CA GLY A 80 -15.93 26.73 4.11
C GLY A 80 -14.66 26.21 4.78
N LEU A 81 -14.37 24.92 4.64
CA LEU A 81 -13.11 24.28 5.05
C LEU A 81 -12.20 24.17 3.83
N ALA A 82 -10.99 24.71 3.92
CA ALA A 82 -9.95 24.50 2.91
C ALA A 82 -8.65 24.03 3.56
N PHE A 83 -8.01 23.05 2.92
CA PHE A 83 -6.70 22.55 3.32
C PHE A 83 -5.66 22.87 2.25
N THR A 84 -4.45 23.17 2.68
CA THR A 84 -3.27 23.20 1.81
C THR A 84 -2.18 22.35 2.42
N VAL A 85 -1.61 21.45 1.63
CA VAL A 85 -0.52 20.57 2.05
C VAL A 85 0.81 21.13 1.57
N GLU A 86 1.79 21.16 2.47
CA GLU A 86 3.18 21.46 2.16
C GLU A 86 4.08 20.31 2.61
N GLY A 87 4.75 19.66 1.67
CA GLY A 87 5.60 18.50 1.93
C GLY A 87 5.00 17.17 1.49
N ASP A 88 5.73 16.10 1.79
CA ASP A 88 5.47 14.75 1.27
C ASP A 88 5.32 13.75 2.43
N THR A 89 5.00 12.50 2.09
CA THR A 89 5.03 11.39 3.04
C THR A 89 5.81 10.21 2.47
N GLY A 90 6.73 9.65 3.25
CA GLY A 90 7.39 8.40 2.93
C GLY A 90 6.52 7.19 3.31
N LEU A 91 6.56 6.15 2.49
CA LEU A 91 5.91 4.87 2.75
C LEU A 91 6.84 3.75 2.29
N SER A 92 7.20 2.84 3.17
CA SER A 92 8.04 1.68 2.84
C SER A 92 7.30 0.41 3.18
N PHE A 93 7.36 -0.58 2.29
CA PHE A 93 6.92 -1.95 2.56
C PHE A 93 8.05 -2.94 2.29
N THR A 94 8.27 -3.82 3.25
CA THR A 94 9.01 -5.06 3.08
C THR A 94 8.03 -6.23 3.03
N ALA A 95 8.51 -7.48 2.98
CA ALA A 95 7.63 -8.65 2.90
C ALA A 95 6.62 -8.77 4.06
N ASP A 96 6.93 -8.25 5.24
CA ASP A 96 6.11 -8.41 6.45
C ASP A 96 6.01 -7.16 7.34
N SER A 97 6.70 -6.08 6.99
CA SER A 97 6.71 -4.84 7.75
C SER A 97 6.52 -3.60 6.87
N TYR A 98 5.93 -2.57 7.45
CA TYR A 98 5.71 -1.29 6.79
C TYR A 98 6.15 -0.14 7.69
N VAL A 99 6.50 0.99 7.06
CA VAL A 99 6.80 2.24 7.75
C VAL A 99 6.16 3.40 7.00
N TYR A 100 5.32 4.16 7.69
CA TYR A 100 4.69 5.40 7.23
C TYR A 100 5.36 6.59 7.93
N THR A 101 5.97 7.50 7.15
CA THR A 101 6.80 8.60 7.65
C THR A 101 6.29 9.94 7.12
N PRO A 102 5.22 10.50 7.72
CA PRO A 102 4.69 11.78 7.29
C PRO A 102 5.69 12.90 7.59
N ALA A 103 5.88 13.78 6.61
CA ALA A 103 6.74 14.95 6.71
C ALA A 103 6.09 16.14 6.00
N PHE A 104 4.91 16.52 6.48
CA PHE A 104 4.12 17.58 5.86
C PHE A 104 3.53 18.54 6.89
N THR A 105 3.17 19.71 6.39
CA THR A 105 2.39 20.74 7.08
C THR A 105 1.04 20.85 6.41
N LEU A 106 -0.03 20.81 7.22
CA LEU A 106 -1.39 21.06 6.79
C LEU A 106 -1.77 22.48 7.21
N LEU A 107 -1.97 23.36 6.25
CA LEU A 107 -2.53 24.69 6.46
C LEU A 107 -4.05 24.59 6.37
N LEU A 108 -4.72 25.21 7.33
CA LEU A 108 -6.16 25.23 7.48
C LEU A 108 -6.66 26.67 7.33
N ASP A 109 -7.64 26.90 6.47
CA ASP A 109 -8.41 28.14 6.45
C ASP A 109 -9.90 27.82 6.69
N ILE A 110 -10.44 28.36 7.78
CA ILE A 110 -11.88 28.32 8.09
C ILE A 110 -12.34 29.74 8.38
N ALA A 111 -13.19 30.30 7.52
CA ALA A 111 -13.77 31.61 7.73
C ALA A 111 -12.74 32.70 8.12
N SER A 112 -11.58 32.71 7.43
CA SER A 112 -10.45 33.63 7.68
C SER A 112 -9.68 33.40 8.99
N VAL A 113 -9.93 32.30 9.69
CA VAL A 113 -9.08 31.80 10.77
C VAL A 113 -8.07 30.83 10.17
N GLN A 114 -6.80 31.22 10.23
CA GLN A 114 -5.70 30.36 9.79
C GLN A 114 -5.26 29.43 10.92
N GLY A 115 -5.15 28.15 10.59
CA GLY A 115 -4.53 27.12 11.39
C GLY A 115 -3.38 26.45 10.63
N GLN A 116 -2.48 25.82 11.38
CA GLN A 116 -1.38 25.04 10.83
C GLN A 116 -1.24 23.78 11.69
N ALA A 117 -1.10 22.61 11.06
CA ALA A 117 -0.75 21.36 11.72
C ALA A 117 0.52 20.79 11.09
N VAL A 118 1.60 20.69 11.87
CA VAL A 118 2.86 20.09 11.41
C VAL A 118 2.91 18.65 11.90
N THR A 119 3.00 17.69 10.97
CA THR A 119 3.05 16.26 11.28
C THR A 119 4.42 15.69 10.92
N THR A 120 5.04 15.01 11.89
CA THR A 120 6.36 14.39 11.77
C THR A 120 6.40 13.06 12.53
N GLY A 121 7.50 12.32 12.39
CA GLY A 121 7.71 11.03 13.04
C GLY A 121 7.37 9.87 12.12
N SER A 122 6.99 8.73 12.70
CA SER A 122 6.65 7.54 11.93
C SER A 122 5.67 6.62 12.64
N ILE A 123 4.90 5.87 11.87
CA ILE A 123 4.18 4.67 12.29
C ILE A 123 4.87 3.48 11.62
N GLY A 124 5.14 2.44 12.39
CA GLY A 124 5.71 1.20 11.88
C GLY A 124 5.01 -0.02 12.46
N GLY A 125 5.03 -1.11 11.70
CA GLY A 125 4.34 -2.31 12.13
C GLY A 125 4.45 -3.48 11.16
N GLY A 126 3.59 -4.47 11.38
CA GLY A 126 3.38 -5.54 10.42
C GLY A 126 2.30 -5.17 9.41
N TRP A 127 2.33 -5.76 8.22
CA TRP A 127 1.24 -5.63 7.25
C TRP A 127 1.05 -6.93 6.47
N VAL A 128 -0.14 -7.06 5.86
CA VAL A 128 -0.49 -8.10 4.90
C VAL A 128 -1.35 -7.45 3.82
N GLY A 129 -1.06 -7.70 2.55
CA GLY A 129 -1.98 -7.45 1.45
C GLY A 129 -2.67 -8.76 1.07
N ALA A 130 -4.00 -8.76 1.05
CA ALA A 130 -4.79 -9.92 0.66
C ALA A 130 -6.05 -9.46 -0.09
N GLU A 131 -6.36 -10.13 -1.20
CA GLU A 131 -7.56 -9.84 -2.00
C GLU A 131 -7.65 -8.35 -2.40
N GLY A 132 -6.51 -7.72 -2.70
CA GLY A 132 -6.44 -6.31 -3.09
C GLY A 132 -6.65 -5.31 -1.94
N VAL A 133 -6.56 -5.73 -0.67
CA VAL A 133 -6.72 -4.86 0.51
C VAL A 133 -5.54 -5.00 1.48
N ILE A 134 -5.03 -3.88 1.97
CA ILE A 134 -3.98 -3.83 3.00
C ILE A 134 -4.59 -3.96 4.39
N THR A 135 -3.99 -4.79 5.25
CA THR A 135 -4.26 -4.84 6.69
C THR A 135 -2.96 -4.57 7.43
N THR A 136 -2.95 -3.59 8.34
CA THR A 136 -1.75 -3.26 9.13
C THR A 136 -1.93 -3.62 10.60
N THR A 137 -0.80 -3.78 11.30
CA THR A 137 -0.74 -3.93 12.75
C THR A 137 0.36 -3.01 13.26
N VAL A 138 -0.04 -1.90 13.88
CA VAL A 138 0.89 -0.93 14.47
C VAL A 138 1.64 -1.56 15.64
N ARG A 139 2.97 -1.45 15.61
CA ARG A 139 3.86 -1.89 16.70
C ARG A 139 4.64 -0.72 17.30
N ASP A 140 5.02 0.23 16.44
CA ASP A 140 5.77 1.41 16.80
C ASP A 140 5.02 2.65 16.32
N ASN A 141 4.87 3.64 17.19
CA ASN A 141 4.25 4.91 16.85
C ASN A 141 5.00 6.04 17.56
N SER A 142 5.65 6.88 16.76
CA SER A 142 6.35 8.08 17.22
C SER A 142 5.81 9.34 16.52
N LEU A 143 4.56 9.30 16.04
CA LEU A 143 3.97 10.46 15.40
C LEU A 143 3.84 11.63 16.37
N SER A 144 4.17 12.80 15.85
CA SER A 144 4.00 14.08 16.51
C SER A 144 3.23 15.00 15.59
N THR A 145 2.13 15.56 16.10
CA THR A 145 1.34 16.57 15.38
C THR A 145 1.18 17.79 16.26
N ILE A 146 1.80 18.89 15.83
CA ILE A 146 1.74 20.18 16.52
C ILE A 146 0.80 21.09 15.75
N VAL A 147 -0.26 21.57 16.43
CA VAL A 147 -1.29 22.41 15.84
C VAL A 147 -1.17 23.83 16.38
N THR A 148 -1.20 24.82 15.50
CA THR A 148 -1.24 26.24 15.84
C THR A 148 -2.47 26.88 15.21
N ILE A 149 -3.34 27.48 16.02
CA ILE A 149 -4.54 28.19 15.55
C ILE A 149 -4.55 29.58 16.18
N ALA A 150 -4.68 30.63 15.37
CA ALA A 150 -4.68 32.02 15.84
C ALA A 150 -3.51 32.37 16.79
N GLY A 151 -2.32 31.79 16.53
CA GLY A 151 -1.11 31.99 17.33
C GLY A 151 -1.01 31.17 18.62
N VAL A 152 -2.01 30.32 18.92
CA VAL A 152 -1.97 29.39 20.06
C VAL A 152 -1.52 28.02 19.57
N THR A 153 -0.37 27.56 20.06
CA THR A 153 0.18 26.24 19.74
C THR A 153 -0.23 25.21 20.79
N GLN A 154 -0.64 24.03 20.32
CA GLN A 154 -1.01 22.88 21.13
C GLN A 154 -0.33 21.63 20.56
N ASP A 155 0.12 20.77 21.46
CA ASP A 155 0.50 19.41 21.11
C ASP A 155 -0.78 18.58 20.94
N ALA A 156 -1.08 18.22 19.70
CA ALA A 156 -2.23 17.42 19.34
C ALA A 156 -1.85 15.96 19.08
N SER A 157 -0.62 15.54 19.41
CA SER A 157 -0.12 14.19 19.09
C SER A 157 -0.95 13.10 19.74
N SER A 158 -1.53 13.33 20.92
CA SER A 158 -2.40 12.34 21.56
C SER A 158 -3.77 12.20 20.88
N GLN A 159 -4.30 13.28 20.31
CA GLN A 159 -5.64 13.33 19.71
C GLN A 159 -5.59 13.02 18.21
N LEU A 160 -4.72 13.72 17.48
CA LEU A 160 -4.52 13.53 16.04
C LEU A 160 -3.59 12.36 15.75
N GLY A 161 -2.62 12.05 16.62
CA GLY A 161 -1.81 10.86 16.46
C GLY A 161 -2.65 9.58 16.56
N ALA A 162 -3.77 9.56 17.29
CA ALA A 162 -4.72 8.43 17.28
C ALA A 162 -5.55 8.34 15.98
N ILE A 163 -5.84 9.47 15.35
CA ILE A 163 -6.61 9.56 14.08
C ILE A 163 -5.71 9.30 12.88
N ILE A 164 -4.46 9.78 12.90
CA ILE A 164 -3.44 9.45 11.89
C ILE A 164 -2.94 8.02 12.13
N ALA A 165 -2.92 7.53 13.37
CA ALA A 165 -2.68 6.11 13.69
C ALA A 165 -3.89 5.19 13.49
N SER A 166 -5.05 5.70 13.05
CA SER A 166 -5.99 4.84 12.32
C SER A 166 -5.37 4.29 11.04
N ASP A 167 -4.21 4.84 10.65
CA ASP A 167 -3.36 4.46 9.54
C ASP A 167 -4.16 4.49 8.23
N PRO A 168 -4.10 5.58 7.44
CA PRO A 168 -4.88 5.67 6.20
C PRO A 168 -4.59 4.52 5.23
N ILE A 169 -3.49 3.79 5.45
CA ILE A 169 -3.08 2.59 4.72
C ILE A 169 -3.86 1.34 5.18
N SER A 170 -4.28 1.26 6.45
CA SER A 170 -5.04 0.12 6.94
C SER A 170 -6.42 0.06 6.31
N ASN A 171 -6.80 -1.12 5.83
CA ASN A 171 -8.02 -1.40 5.07
C ASN A 171 -8.11 -0.65 3.73
N ALA A 172 -7.01 -0.07 3.24
CA ALA A 172 -6.97 0.55 1.93
C ALA A 172 -6.91 -0.53 0.84
N PRO A 173 -7.84 -0.53 -0.12
CA PRO A 173 -7.64 -1.24 -1.37
C PRO A 173 -6.41 -0.72 -2.09
N PHE A 174 -5.77 -1.59 -2.84
CA PHE A 174 -4.67 -1.23 -3.70
C PHE A 174 -4.90 -1.72 -5.13
N ASP A 175 -4.30 -1.02 -6.08
CA ASP A 175 -4.29 -1.38 -7.49
C ASP A 175 -2.84 -1.38 -7.99
N CYS A 176 -2.38 -2.56 -8.39
CA CYS A 176 -1.06 -2.84 -8.94
C CYS A 176 -1.06 -2.98 -10.48
N SER A 177 -2.07 -2.46 -11.17
CA SER A 177 -2.13 -2.48 -12.64
C SER A 177 -0.89 -1.83 -13.28
N ASP A 178 -0.31 -0.85 -12.58
CA ASP A 178 1.00 -0.26 -12.89
C ASP A 178 1.96 -0.54 -11.71
N PRO A 179 2.98 -1.41 -11.87
CA PRO A 179 3.91 -1.73 -10.79
C PRO A 179 4.84 -0.58 -10.42
N ASP A 180 5.02 0.42 -11.30
CA ASP A 180 5.86 1.59 -11.04
C ASP A 180 5.05 2.76 -10.44
N ALA A 181 3.71 2.66 -10.44
CA ALA A 181 2.80 3.65 -9.90
C ALA A 181 1.56 3.02 -9.22
N PRO A 182 1.75 2.17 -8.19
CA PRO A 182 0.63 1.55 -7.51
C PRO A 182 -0.24 2.59 -6.81
N VAL A 183 -1.56 2.34 -6.77
CA VAL A 183 -2.54 3.27 -6.22
C VAL A 183 -3.16 2.69 -4.96
N LEU A 184 -3.15 3.47 -3.86
CA LEU A 184 -3.85 3.15 -2.62
C LEU A 184 -5.15 3.95 -2.51
N GLN A 185 -6.23 3.32 -2.05
CA GLN A 185 -7.53 3.97 -1.88
C GLN A 185 -7.72 4.35 -0.40
N PHE A 186 -7.34 5.58 -0.04
CA PHE A 186 -7.41 6.08 1.33
C PHE A 186 -8.84 6.44 1.72
N ASP A 187 -9.24 6.07 2.93
CA ASP A 187 -10.55 6.41 3.49
C ASP A 187 -10.61 7.89 3.88
N ILE A 188 -11.62 8.61 3.39
CA ILE A 188 -11.87 10.02 3.72
C ILE A 188 -13.12 10.19 4.62
N GLY A 189 -13.64 9.11 5.18
CA GLY A 189 -14.84 9.05 5.99
C GLY A 189 -16.11 8.76 5.18
N GLY A 190 -17.17 8.33 5.89
CA GLY A 190 -18.50 8.11 5.29
C GLY A 190 -18.56 6.97 4.26
N GLY A 191 -17.54 6.10 4.21
CA GLY A 191 -17.40 5.06 3.20
C GLY A 191 -16.87 5.56 1.84
N ALA A 192 -16.48 6.84 1.75
CA ALA A 192 -15.83 7.41 0.58
C ALA A 192 -14.32 7.21 0.65
N ARG A 193 -13.70 7.11 -0.53
CA ARG A 193 -12.26 6.91 -0.69
C ARG A 193 -11.69 7.82 -1.76
N THR A 194 -10.42 8.16 -1.61
CA THR A 194 -9.65 8.93 -2.58
C THR A 194 -8.44 8.12 -3.05
N PRO A 195 -8.18 8.03 -4.38
CA PRO A 195 -6.97 7.40 -4.88
C PRO A 195 -5.73 8.23 -4.52
N VAL A 196 -4.69 7.54 -4.07
CA VAL A 196 -3.38 8.07 -3.73
C VAL A 196 -2.34 7.25 -4.48
N GLU A 197 -1.76 7.84 -5.51
CA GLU A 197 -0.70 7.23 -6.32
C GLU A 197 0.64 7.27 -5.55
N LEU A 198 1.38 6.17 -5.60
CA LEU A 198 2.70 6.04 -5.01
C LEU A 198 3.77 6.29 -6.07
N THR A 199 4.77 7.10 -5.74
CA THR A 199 5.95 7.33 -6.60
C THR A 199 7.17 6.60 -6.02
N PRO A 200 7.93 5.81 -6.79
CA PRO A 200 9.14 5.15 -6.32
C PRO A 200 10.17 6.15 -5.78
N VAL A 201 10.84 5.79 -4.69
CA VAL A 201 12.06 6.45 -4.23
C VAL A 201 13.23 5.73 -4.90
N GLY A 202 13.86 6.40 -5.88
CA GLY A 202 14.94 5.81 -6.71
C GLY A 202 16.24 5.54 -5.99
#